data_AF-A0A9N9NH67-F1
#
_entry.id   AF-A0A9N9NH67-F1
#
_cell.length_a   1.000
_cell.length_b   1.000
_cell.length_c   1.000
_cell.angle_alpha   90.00
_cell.angle_beta   90.00
_cell.angle_gamma   90.00
#
_symmetry.space_group_name_H-M   'P 1'
#
loop_
_entity.id
_entity.type
_entity.pdbx_description
1 polymer ?
#
loop_
_entity_poly.entity_id
_entity_poly.type
_entity_poly.pdbx_seq_one_letter_code
_entity_poly.pdbx_strand_id
1 'polypeptide(L)'
;FKIGYIRLNVMGTDHFKKLNDVEKKNFSEQMSIEIAKCIPVDRQRITYLNHFVNYKENADFITFKINPPNENNFNKKSSKEVFEDFNKLFDVNGYTTALDIYNNTQFIDKKFGFHQITKRWEEIKGIVQDYINPTTIVLFVISAFLLTGLYLFGRYKNPMGFNIIVFKAALIIFDIVVDINFIVKNKEDLQKLLIPSIVFNIFPIIINICLAFYIFIFETRKNPKFADWFRENSKLAAIITLFSSGNVELLHLLDSNFAGYKLFSAPFSSKALRWIFWGGFSNIFIEDLPQLIIQIIYATTLNTEYNIYALSALVTGS
;
A
#
# COMPACT_ATOMS: atom_id res chain seq x y z
N PHE A 1 19.66 17.72 -1.69
CA PHE A 1 20.11 16.95 -0.51
C PHE A 1 20.32 15.50 -0.91
N LYS A 2 21.08 14.73 -0.14
CA LYS A 2 21.29 13.28 -0.29
C LYS A 2 20.92 12.58 1.01
N ILE A 3 20.48 11.33 0.94
CA ILE A 3 20.22 10.49 2.10
C ILE A 3 21.06 9.24 1.92
N GLY A 4 21.68 8.76 2.99
CA GLY A 4 22.36 7.49 3.01
C GLY A 4 22.31 6.88 4.40
N TYR A 5 22.71 5.61 4.48
CA TYR A 5 22.77 4.87 5.72
C TYR A 5 24.10 4.14 5.86
N ILE A 6 24.52 3.99 7.10
CA ILE A 6 25.68 3.18 7.49
C ILE A 6 25.22 2.02 8.38
N ARG A 7 26.06 0.99 8.46
CA ARG A 7 25.93 -0.09 9.42
C ARG A 7 26.86 0.14 10.60
N LEU A 8 26.39 -0.13 11.82
CA LEU A 8 27.28 -0.23 12.98
C LEU A 8 28.01 -1.57 12.96
N ASN A 9 29.29 -1.56 13.33
CA ASN A 9 30.05 -2.79 13.55
C ASN A 9 29.50 -3.56 14.77
N VAL A 10 30.02 -4.77 15.02
CA VAL A 10 29.51 -5.65 16.10
C VAL A 10 29.56 -4.94 17.47
N MET A 11 30.68 -4.29 17.80
CA MET A 11 30.81 -3.55 19.06
C MET A 11 29.84 -2.36 19.14
N GLY A 12 29.65 -1.65 18.02
CA GLY A 12 28.71 -0.54 17.91
C GLY A 12 27.27 -0.98 18.09
N THR A 13 26.87 -2.06 17.46
CA THR A 13 25.55 -2.70 17.59
C THR A 13 25.30 -3.08 19.05
N ASP A 14 26.23 -3.79 19.68
CA ASP A 14 26.10 -4.21 21.08
C ASP A 14 26.07 -3.04 22.07
N HIS A 15 26.84 -1.99 21.79
CA HIS A 15 26.79 -0.76 22.57
C HIS A 15 25.43 -0.05 22.40
N PHE A 16 24.99 0.13 21.16
CA PHE A 16 23.76 0.84 20.82
C PHE A 16 22.51 0.15 21.39
N LYS A 17 22.48 -1.19 21.43
CA LYS A 17 21.39 -1.98 22.02
C LYS A 17 21.21 -1.76 23.52
N LYS A 18 22.27 -1.38 24.25
CA LYS A 18 22.22 -1.13 25.70
C LYS A 18 21.69 0.25 26.06
N LEU A 19 21.62 1.17 25.08
CA LEU A 19 21.18 2.54 25.28
C LEU A 19 19.64 2.62 25.31
N ASN A 20 19.12 3.55 26.11
CA ASN A 20 17.70 3.93 26.04
C ASN A 20 17.42 4.86 24.84
N ASP A 21 16.15 5.15 24.55
CA ASP A 21 15.77 5.90 23.35
C ASP A 21 16.37 7.32 23.28
N VAL A 22 16.52 7.99 24.43
CA VAL A 22 17.13 9.32 24.51
C VAL A 22 18.63 9.24 24.23
N GLU A 23 19.30 8.23 24.80
CA GLU A 23 20.73 7.98 24.61
C GLU A 23 21.05 7.57 23.17
N LYS A 24 20.21 6.73 22.54
CA LYS A 24 20.34 6.35 21.12
C LYS A 24 20.24 7.55 20.19
N LYS A 25 19.30 8.46 20.46
CA LYS A 25 19.17 9.71 19.72
C LYS A 25 20.43 10.57 19.90
N ASN A 26 20.88 10.78 21.13
CA ASN A 26 22.10 11.53 21.43
C ASN A 26 23.32 10.92 20.74
N PHE A 27 23.47 9.59 20.79
CA PHE A 27 24.55 8.86 20.12
C PHE A 27 24.58 9.15 18.61
N SER A 28 23.41 9.12 17.97
CA SER A 28 23.28 9.31 16.52
C SER A 28 23.47 10.77 16.10
N GLU A 29 23.03 11.72 16.92
CA GLU A 29 23.27 13.15 16.71
C GLU A 29 24.75 13.51 16.90
N GLN A 30 25.43 12.96 17.92
CA GLN A 30 26.87 13.13 18.09
C GLN A 30 27.65 12.52 16.92
N MET A 31 27.25 11.35 16.45
CA MET A 31 27.83 10.75 15.24
C MET A 31 27.68 11.66 14.02
N SER A 32 26.53 12.34 13.83
CA SER A 32 26.35 13.31 12.75
C SER A 32 27.36 14.45 12.81
N ILE A 33 27.62 14.95 14.03
CA ILE A 33 28.59 16.03 14.28
C ILE A 33 30.03 15.55 13.99
N GLU A 34 30.36 14.33 14.38
CA GLU A 34 31.67 13.72 14.15
C GLU A 34 31.90 13.45 12.65
N ILE A 35 30.91 12.91 11.94
CA ILE A 35 30.95 12.76 10.47
C ILE A 35 31.23 14.11 9.81
N ALA A 36 30.54 15.17 10.23
CA ALA A 36 30.76 16.50 9.67
C ALA A 36 32.20 17.01 9.85
N LYS A 37 32.87 16.62 10.95
CA LYS A 37 34.30 16.91 11.17
C LYS A 37 35.22 16.05 10.30
N CYS A 38 34.83 14.81 9.98
CA CYS A 38 35.64 13.90 9.17
C CYS A 38 35.74 14.33 7.69
N ILE A 39 34.68 14.94 7.14
CA ILE A 39 34.60 15.41 5.74
C ILE A 39 34.62 16.94 5.61
N PRO A 40 35.30 17.63 6.54
CA PRO A 40 35.11 19.03 6.95
C PRO A 40 33.95 19.79 6.27
N VAL A 41 32.73 19.56 6.79
CA VAL A 41 31.51 20.30 6.42
C VAL A 41 30.86 20.92 7.65
N ASP A 42 30.03 21.93 7.45
CA ASP A 42 29.27 22.55 8.53
C ASP A 42 28.37 21.52 9.24
N ARG A 43 28.34 21.52 10.58
CA ARG A 43 27.61 20.50 11.37
C ARG A 43 26.14 20.38 10.97
N GLN A 44 25.49 21.49 10.63
CA GLN A 44 24.08 21.54 10.22
C GLN A 44 23.83 20.84 8.86
N ARG A 45 24.88 20.55 8.09
CA ARG A 45 24.79 19.86 6.80
C ARG A 45 24.48 18.38 6.95
N ILE A 46 24.86 17.75 8.06
CA ILE A 46 24.67 16.32 8.32
C ILE A 46 23.64 16.17 9.44
N THR A 47 22.50 15.54 9.12
CA THR A 47 21.40 15.40 10.07
C THR A 47 21.03 13.93 10.21
N TYR A 48 21.05 13.42 11.45
CA TYR A 48 20.45 12.13 11.77
C TYR A 48 18.96 12.13 11.44
N LEU A 49 18.48 11.08 10.79
CA LEU A 49 17.06 10.91 10.46
C LEU A 49 16.42 9.84 11.34
N ASN A 50 16.89 8.61 11.22
CA ASN A 50 16.34 7.46 11.93
C ASN A 50 17.37 6.35 12.09
N HIS A 51 17.00 5.39 12.92
CA HIS A 51 17.67 4.12 13.13
C HIS A 51 16.72 2.99 12.70
N PHE A 52 17.27 1.91 12.15
CA PHE A 52 16.52 0.68 11.89
C PHE A 52 17.40 -0.55 12.10
N VAL A 53 16.76 -1.70 12.35
CA VAL A 53 17.43 -2.99 12.56
C VAL A 53 17.17 -3.88 11.37
N ASN A 54 18.22 -4.50 10.80
CA ASN A 54 18.04 -5.60 9.86
C ASN A 54 18.12 -6.93 10.62
N TYR A 55 16.97 -7.60 10.77
CA TYR A 55 16.88 -8.87 11.51
C TYR A 55 17.64 -10.03 10.84
N LYS A 56 17.91 -9.98 9.53
CA LYS A 56 18.72 -11.01 8.83
C LYS A 56 20.21 -10.84 9.12
N GLU A 57 20.69 -9.60 9.25
CA GLU A 57 22.10 -9.30 9.52
C GLU A 57 22.43 -9.14 11.01
N ASN A 58 21.40 -9.06 11.86
CA ASN A 58 21.51 -8.75 13.30
C ASN A 58 22.37 -7.49 13.58
N ALA A 59 22.23 -6.48 12.72
CA ALA A 59 23.00 -5.25 12.75
C ALA A 59 22.10 -4.02 12.85
N ASP A 60 22.61 -2.98 13.50
CA ASP A 60 21.95 -1.69 13.64
C ASP A 60 22.42 -0.73 12.55
N PHE A 61 21.48 -0.03 11.91
CA PHE A 61 21.72 0.91 10.83
C PHE A 61 21.29 2.32 11.23
N ILE A 62 22.07 3.31 10.79
CA ILE A 62 21.79 4.73 11.06
C ILE A 62 21.72 5.50 9.75
N THR A 63 20.64 6.24 9.56
CA THR A 63 20.39 7.05 8.37
C THR A 63 20.74 8.52 8.61
N PHE A 64 21.45 9.11 7.65
CA PHE A 64 21.82 10.52 7.66
C PHE A 64 21.35 11.22 6.39
N LYS A 65 20.94 12.49 6.55
CA LYS A 65 20.67 13.43 5.48
C LYS A 65 21.83 14.40 5.33
N ILE A 66 22.30 14.54 4.10
CA ILE A 66 23.28 15.55 3.68
C ILE A 66 22.54 16.67 2.97
N ASN A 67 22.34 17.79 3.65
CA ASN A 67 21.70 18.99 3.10
C ASN A 67 22.62 19.67 2.07
N PRO A 68 22.12 20.48 1.12
CA PRO A 68 22.95 21.38 0.31
C PRO A 68 23.56 22.51 1.18
N PRO A 69 24.62 23.19 0.72
CA PRO A 69 25.15 24.36 1.42
C PRO A 69 24.21 25.56 1.31
N ASN A 70 24.21 26.40 2.34
CA ASN A 70 23.61 27.73 2.35
C ASN A 70 24.69 28.83 2.22
N GLU A 71 24.27 30.10 2.21
CA GLU A 71 25.16 31.26 2.06
C GLU A 71 26.20 31.36 3.18
N ASN A 72 25.83 30.98 4.41
CA ASN A 72 26.69 31.06 5.59
C ASN A 72 27.62 29.85 5.78
N ASN A 73 27.43 28.79 5.00
CA ASN A 73 28.24 27.57 5.14
C ASN A 73 29.66 27.77 4.60
N PHE A 74 30.67 27.33 5.35
CA PHE A 74 32.06 27.41 4.89
C PHE A 74 32.33 26.38 3.78
N ASN A 75 31.70 25.21 3.85
CA ASN A 75 31.84 24.18 2.84
C ASN A 75 30.76 24.37 1.76
N LYS A 76 31.19 24.80 0.56
CA LYS A 76 30.31 25.04 -0.60
C LYS A 76 30.08 23.80 -1.48
N LYS A 77 30.59 22.63 -1.10
CA LYS A 77 30.38 21.40 -1.89
C LYS A 77 28.90 21.02 -1.89
N SER A 78 28.41 20.58 -3.04
CA SER A 78 27.07 20.05 -3.20
C SER A 78 26.85 18.84 -2.29
N SER A 79 25.59 18.49 -2.00
CA SER A 79 25.30 17.29 -1.23
C SER A 79 25.81 15.99 -1.88
N LYS A 80 26.03 16.00 -3.21
CA LYS A 80 26.60 14.85 -3.95
C LYS A 80 28.10 14.74 -3.70
N GLU A 81 28.84 15.83 -3.83
CA GLU A 81 30.29 15.84 -3.58
C GLU A 81 30.61 15.50 -2.12
N VAL A 82 29.82 16.02 -1.17
CA VAL A 82 29.97 15.66 0.26
C VAL A 82 29.69 14.18 0.50
N PHE A 83 28.70 13.61 -0.19
CA PHE A 83 28.41 12.17 -0.13
C PHE A 83 29.60 11.35 -0.67
N GLU A 84 30.14 11.73 -1.82
CA GLU A 84 31.29 11.05 -2.44
C GLU A 84 32.56 11.16 -1.58
N ASP A 85 32.81 12.32 -0.97
CA ASP A 85 33.93 12.51 -0.06
C ASP A 85 33.79 11.68 1.22
N PHE A 86 32.56 11.51 1.72
CA PHE A 86 32.30 10.60 2.84
C PHE A 86 32.53 9.15 2.44
N ASN A 87 32.06 8.71 1.26
CA ASN A 87 32.30 7.36 0.75
C ASN A 87 33.79 7.02 0.62
N LYS A 88 34.63 7.97 0.19
CA LYS A 88 36.08 7.76 0.10
C LYS A 88 36.74 7.40 1.43
N LEU A 89 36.16 7.79 2.57
CA LEU A 89 36.67 7.39 3.89
C LEU A 89 36.52 5.89 4.16
N PHE A 90 35.66 5.19 3.42
CA PHE A 90 35.42 3.76 3.55
C PHE A 90 36.32 2.93 2.61
N ASP A 91 36.77 3.51 1.50
CA ASP A 91 37.56 2.82 0.47
C ASP A 91 39.02 2.52 0.92
N VAL A 92 39.45 3.09 2.04
CA VAL A 92 40.81 2.93 2.57
C VAL A 92 40.90 1.69 3.46
N ASN A 93 41.20 0.54 2.85
CA ASN A 93 41.40 -0.72 3.57
C ASN A 93 42.75 -0.76 4.31
N GLY A 94 42.74 -1.15 5.58
CA GLY A 94 43.95 -1.42 6.37
C GLY A 94 44.63 -0.21 7.00
N TYR A 95 44.09 1.00 6.86
CA TYR A 95 44.61 2.20 7.51
C TYR A 95 43.57 2.84 8.45
N THR A 96 44.06 3.61 9.41
CA THR A 96 43.23 4.49 10.23
C THR A 96 42.78 5.70 9.42
N THR A 97 41.50 6.00 9.51
CA THR A 97 40.82 7.10 8.83
C THR A 97 40.28 8.07 9.86
N ALA A 98 39.78 9.24 9.43
CA ALA A 98 39.15 10.19 10.34
C ALA A 98 37.96 9.58 11.12
N LEU A 99 37.33 8.53 10.58
CA LEU A 99 36.23 7.81 11.24
C LEU A 99 36.69 7.08 12.50
N ASP A 100 37.95 6.65 12.56
CA ASP A 100 38.49 5.88 13.68
C ASP A 100 38.92 6.77 14.87
N ILE A 101 38.91 8.10 14.69
CA ILE A 101 39.43 9.06 15.69
C ILE A 101 38.38 9.40 16.74
N TYR A 102 37.10 9.43 16.38
CA TYR A 102 36.05 9.93 17.25
C TYR A 102 35.23 8.82 17.91
N ASN A 103 34.61 9.15 19.04
CA ASN A 103 34.01 8.20 19.96
C ASN A 103 32.82 7.44 19.36
N ASN A 104 32.05 8.07 18.48
CA ASN A 104 30.88 7.46 17.89
C ASN A 104 31.21 6.91 16.50
N THR A 105 31.94 7.64 15.64
CA THR A 105 32.27 7.18 14.28
C THR A 105 33.17 5.93 14.23
N GLN A 106 33.91 5.62 15.29
CA GLN A 106 34.68 4.36 15.38
C GLN A 106 33.78 3.11 15.37
N PHE A 107 32.49 3.26 15.70
CA PHE A 107 31.51 2.17 15.67
C PHE A 107 30.96 1.89 14.28
N ILE A 108 31.38 2.64 13.27
CA ILE A 108 30.92 2.44 11.89
C ILE A 108 31.62 1.21 11.29
N ASP A 109 30.84 0.35 10.63
CA ASP A 109 31.40 -0.75 9.86
C ASP A 109 31.99 -0.24 8.54
N LYS A 110 33.30 -0.05 8.54
CA LYS A 110 34.02 0.43 7.35
C LYS A 110 33.89 -0.51 6.15
N LYS A 111 33.77 -1.82 6.36
CA LYS A 111 33.61 -2.79 5.27
C LYS A 111 32.24 -2.70 4.59
N PHE A 112 31.24 -2.25 5.34
CA PHE A 112 29.91 -2.02 4.78
C PHE A 112 29.86 -0.76 3.92
N GLY A 113 30.59 0.29 4.28
CA GLY A 113 30.54 1.55 3.52
C GLY A 113 29.33 2.42 3.85
N PHE A 114 29.23 3.55 3.16
CA PHE A 114 28.05 4.41 3.21
C PHE A 114 27.22 4.26 1.93
N HIS A 115 26.00 3.76 2.12
CA HIS A 115 25.09 3.43 1.03
C HIS A 115 24.07 4.53 0.83
N GLN A 116 23.91 4.99 -0.41
CA GLN A 116 22.93 6.02 -0.73
C GLN A 116 21.53 5.39 -0.68
N ILE A 117 20.60 6.02 0.05
CA ILE A 117 19.17 5.75 -0.13
C ILE A 117 18.78 6.48 -1.42
N THR A 118 18.96 5.81 -2.55
CA THR A 118 18.42 6.27 -3.82
C THR A 118 16.91 6.01 -3.80
N LYS A 119 16.08 7.06 -3.74
CA LYS A 119 14.77 6.98 -4.41
C LYS A 119 15.04 7.02 -5.91
N ARG A 120 15.60 5.95 -6.48
CA ARG A 120 15.82 5.91 -7.93
C ARG A 120 14.49 5.51 -8.57
N TRP A 121 13.93 6.41 -9.36
CA TRP A 121 12.84 6.08 -10.29
C TRP A 121 13.12 4.82 -11.12
N GLU A 122 14.38 4.40 -11.27
CA GLU A 122 14.80 3.17 -11.94
C GLU A 122 14.56 1.90 -11.11
N GLU A 123 14.70 1.94 -9.78
CA GLU A 123 14.32 0.83 -8.88
C GLU A 123 12.79 0.74 -8.77
N ILE A 124 12.12 1.90 -8.73
CA ILE A 124 10.66 1.99 -8.86
C ILE A 124 10.21 1.40 -10.20
N LYS A 125 10.87 1.79 -11.30
CA LYS A 125 10.60 1.25 -12.62
C LYS A 125 10.86 -0.24 -12.68
N GLY A 126 11.93 -0.77 -12.08
CA GLY A 126 12.20 -2.20 -12.06
C GLY A 126 11.07 -3.00 -11.41
N ILE A 127 10.62 -2.57 -10.24
CA ILE A 127 9.51 -3.20 -9.51
C ILE A 127 8.18 -3.04 -10.25
N VAL A 128 7.92 -1.85 -10.79
CA VAL A 128 6.75 -1.58 -11.64
C VAL A 128 6.81 -2.39 -12.93
N GLN A 129 7.98 -2.62 -13.51
CA GLN A 129 8.17 -3.34 -14.77
C GLN A 129 8.11 -4.86 -14.58
N ASP A 130 8.47 -5.37 -13.41
CA ASP A 130 8.22 -6.76 -13.02
C ASP A 130 6.71 -7.03 -12.79
N TYR A 131 5.96 -6.04 -12.30
CA TYR A 131 4.51 -6.12 -12.11
C TYR A 131 3.71 -5.87 -13.41
N ILE A 132 4.22 -4.97 -14.25
CA ILE A 132 3.86 -4.76 -15.66
C ILE A 132 4.54 -5.86 -16.49
N ASN A 133 4.44 -7.11 -16.04
CA ASN A 133 4.72 -8.24 -16.89
C ASN A 133 3.80 -8.12 -18.11
N PRO A 134 4.31 -8.28 -19.35
CA PRO A 134 3.48 -8.27 -20.55
C PRO A 134 2.20 -9.10 -20.43
N THR A 135 2.21 -10.21 -19.69
CA THR A 135 1.01 -11.00 -19.41
C THR A 135 -0.05 -10.26 -18.58
N THR A 136 0.33 -9.52 -17.54
CA THR A 136 -0.60 -8.72 -16.73
C THR A 136 -1.25 -7.61 -17.57
N ILE A 137 -0.47 -6.93 -18.41
CA ILE A 137 -1.00 -5.90 -19.32
C ILE A 137 -1.98 -6.52 -20.31
N VAL A 138 -1.63 -7.65 -20.92
CA VAL A 138 -2.49 -8.32 -21.90
C VAL A 138 -3.81 -8.75 -21.25
N LEU A 139 -3.78 -9.30 -20.04
CA LEU A 139 -4.99 -9.66 -19.29
C LEU A 139 -5.86 -8.44 -18.98
N PHE A 140 -5.24 -7.32 -18.59
CA PHE A 140 -5.97 -6.07 -18.34
C PHE A 140 -6.64 -5.54 -19.62
N VAL A 141 -5.92 -5.51 -20.75
CA VAL A 141 -6.44 -5.07 -22.05
C VAL A 141 -7.58 -5.98 -22.52
N ILE A 142 -7.44 -7.30 -22.40
CA ILE A 142 -8.49 -8.26 -22.73
C ILE A 142 -9.73 -8.02 -21.87
N SER A 143 -9.55 -7.85 -20.56
CA SER A 143 -10.65 -7.58 -19.62
C SER A 143 -11.36 -6.28 -19.95
N ALA A 144 -10.61 -5.21 -20.25
CA ALA A 144 -11.18 -3.92 -20.65
C ALA A 144 -11.98 -4.01 -21.96
N PHE A 145 -11.47 -4.77 -22.95
CA PHE A 145 -12.17 -5.00 -24.21
C PHE A 145 -13.47 -5.80 -24.00
N LEU A 146 -13.43 -6.86 -23.18
CA LEU A 146 -14.62 -7.66 -22.83
C LEU A 146 -15.69 -6.82 -22.12
N LEU A 147 -15.31 -6.02 -21.12
CA LEU A 147 -16.24 -5.15 -20.39
C LEU A 147 -16.85 -4.08 -21.30
N THR A 148 -16.04 -3.49 -22.18
CA THR A 148 -16.53 -2.54 -23.19
C THR A 148 -17.50 -3.20 -24.15
N GLY A 149 -17.20 -4.41 -24.63
CA GLY A 149 -18.09 -5.19 -25.48
C GLY A 149 -19.43 -5.51 -24.80
N LEU A 150 -19.41 -5.91 -23.52
CA LEU A 150 -20.61 -6.15 -22.73
C LEU A 150 -21.45 -4.88 -22.52
N TYR A 151 -20.80 -3.76 -22.24
CA TYR A 151 -21.46 -2.47 -22.13
C TYR A 151 -22.15 -2.07 -23.45
N LEU A 152 -21.43 -2.15 -24.57
CA LEU A 152 -21.97 -1.85 -25.90
C LEU A 152 -23.12 -2.78 -26.27
N PHE A 153 -22.99 -4.08 -25.98
CA PHE A 153 -24.06 -5.05 -26.18
C PHE A 153 -25.32 -4.71 -25.38
N GLY A 154 -25.17 -4.40 -24.09
CA GLY A 154 -26.27 -3.99 -23.23
C GLY A 154 -26.95 -2.71 -23.73
N ARG A 155 -26.15 -1.70 -24.10
CA ARG A 155 -26.65 -0.44 -24.68
C ARG A 155 -27.37 -0.66 -26.01
N TYR A 156 -26.86 -1.53 -26.87
CA TYR A 156 -27.50 -1.86 -28.15
C TYR A 156 -28.85 -2.55 -27.95
N LYS A 157 -28.94 -3.51 -27.02
CA LYS A 157 -30.17 -4.28 -26.77
C LYS A 157 -31.21 -3.51 -25.98
N ASN A 158 -30.80 -2.76 -24.97
CA ASN A 158 -31.70 -1.95 -24.15
C ASN A 158 -31.03 -0.61 -23.75
N PRO A 159 -31.19 0.45 -24.56
CA PRO A 159 -30.64 1.78 -24.26
C PRO A 159 -31.19 2.42 -22.99
N MET A 160 -32.35 1.98 -22.48
CA MET A 160 -32.94 2.51 -21.24
C MET A 160 -32.43 1.78 -19.99
N GLY A 161 -31.75 0.63 -20.16
CA GLY A 161 -31.14 -0.11 -19.05
C GLY A 161 -29.90 0.61 -18.48
N PHE A 162 -29.65 0.38 -17.19
CA PHE A 162 -28.46 0.83 -16.46
C PHE A 162 -27.24 -0.02 -16.82
N ASN A 163 -26.82 0.04 -18.09
CA ASN A 163 -25.78 -0.85 -18.63
C ASN A 163 -24.37 -0.60 -18.09
N ILE A 164 -24.13 0.55 -17.42
CA ILE A 164 -22.86 0.82 -16.71
C ILE A 164 -22.64 -0.16 -15.55
N ILE A 165 -23.68 -0.89 -15.12
CA ILE A 165 -23.63 -1.91 -14.06
C ILE A 165 -22.55 -2.97 -14.30
N VAL A 166 -22.19 -3.25 -15.56
CA VAL A 166 -21.14 -4.22 -15.90
C VAL A 166 -19.78 -3.78 -15.34
N PHE A 167 -19.43 -2.50 -15.48
CA PHE A 167 -18.19 -1.97 -14.92
C PHE A 167 -18.24 -1.94 -13.40
N LYS A 168 -19.39 -1.55 -12.82
CA LYS A 168 -19.58 -1.55 -11.37
C LYS A 168 -19.42 -2.96 -10.77
N ALA A 169 -20.03 -3.97 -11.39
CA ALA A 169 -19.88 -5.36 -10.98
C ALA A 169 -18.43 -5.85 -11.08
N ALA A 170 -17.73 -5.48 -12.16
CA ALA A 170 -16.32 -5.82 -12.33
C ALA A 170 -15.42 -5.17 -11.26
N LEU A 171 -15.68 -3.91 -10.90
CA LEU A 171 -14.94 -3.21 -9.84
C LEU A 171 -15.15 -3.88 -8.47
N ILE A 172 -16.38 -4.24 -8.11
CA ILE A 172 -16.67 -4.94 -6.85
C ILE A 172 -15.96 -6.30 -6.79
N ILE A 173 -15.95 -7.05 -7.90
CA ILE A 173 -15.24 -8.34 -7.94
C ILE A 173 -13.73 -8.13 -7.84
N PHE A 174 -13.19 -7.11 -8.52
CA PHE A 174 -11.78 -6.78 -8.49
C PHE A 174 -11.31 -6.40 -7.08
N ASP A 175 -12.09 -5.61 -6.36
CA ASP A 175 -11.84 -5.17 -4.99
C ASP A 175 -11.63 -6.36 -4.04
N ILE A 176 -12.59 -7.30 -3.99
CA ILE A 176 -12.49 -8.56 -3.23
C ILE A 176 -11.19 -9.33 -3.57
N VAL A 177 -10.86 -9.40 -4.86
CA VAL A 177 -9.68 -10.14 -5.33
C VAL A 177 -8.40 -9.44 -4.88
N VAL A 178 -8.33 -8.11 -4.91
CA VAL A 178 -7.17 -7.33 -4.47
C VAL A 178 -6.95 -7.50 -2.98
N ASP A 179 -8.01 -7.40 -2.17
CA ASP A 179 -7.91 -7.44 -0.71
C ASP A 179 -7.49 -8.83 -0.20
N ILE A 180 -8.10 -9.90 -0.75
CA ILE A 180 -7.70 -11.27 -0.44
C ILE A 180 -6.25 -11.51 -0.88
N ASN A 181 -5.87 -11.05 -2.09
CA ASN A 181 -4.50 -11.23 -2.57
C ASN A 181 -3.47 -10.51 -1.69
N PHE A 182 -3.81 -9.31 -1.20
CA PHE A 182 -2.95 -8.56 -0.30
C PHE A 182 -2.67 -9.35 0.99
N ILE A 183 -3.71 -9.92 1.61
CA ILE A 183 -3.56 -10.71 2.83
C ILE A 183 -2.77 -12.00 2.56
N VAL A 184 -3.13 -12.74 1.51
CA VAL A 184 -2.54 -14.06 1.23
C VAL A 184 -1.07 -13.96 0.85
N LYS A 185 -0.70 -13.00 -0.01
CA LYS A 185 0.69 -12.86 -0.48
C LYS A 185 1.61 -12.33 0.62
N ASN A 186 1.10 -11.48 1.51
CA ASN A 186 1.91 -10.78 2.50
C ASN A 186 1.73 -11.33 3.92
N LYS A 187 1.08 -12.50 4.09
CA LYS A 187 0.72 -13.05 5.41
C LYS A 187 1.90 -13.20 6.38
N GLU A 188 3.09 -13.50 5.86
CA GLU A 188 4.31 -13.69 6.67
C GLU A 188 4.90 -12.35 7.12
N ASP A 189 4.81 -11.33 6.26
CA ASP A 189 5.35 -9.99 6.50
C ASP A 189 4.39 -9.09 7.28
N LEU A 190 3.08 -9.37 7.22
CA LEU A 190 2.04 -8.55 7.85
C LEU A 190 2.17 -8.52 9.38
N GLN A 191 2.76 -9.53 10.02
CA GLN A 191 2.98 -9.60 11.47
C GLN A 191 1.81 -9.04 12.31
N LYS A 192 1.98 -7.86 12.93
CA LYS A 192 0.98 -7.18 13.77
C LYS A 192 -0.25 -6.67 12.99
N LEU A 193 -0.12 -6.44 11.68
CA LEU A 193 -1.18 -5.98 10.78
C LEU A 193 -2.04 -7.12 10.26
N LEU A 194 -1.65 -8.39 10.43
CA LEU A 194 -2.38 -9.53 9.89
C LEU A 194 -3.80 -9.63 10.47
N ILE A 195 -3.93 -9.55 11.80
CA ILE A 195 -5.23 -9.63 12.47
C ILE A 195 -6.14 -8.45 12.04
N PRO A 196 -5.70 -7.18 12.10
CA PRO A 196 -6.47 -6.06 11.56
C PRO A 196 -6.91 -6.25 10.11
N SER A 197 -6.01 -6.71 9.23
CA SER A 197 -6.32 -6.95 7.81
C SER A 197 -7.45 -7.97 7.64
N ILE A 198 -7.38 -9.09 8.36
CA ILE A 198 -8.41 -10.13 8.32
C ILE A 198 -9.74 -9.60 8.87
N VAL A 199 -9.72 -8.84 9.97
CA VAL A 199 -10.93 -8.28 10.59
C VAL A 199 -11.62 -7.30 9.65
N PHE A 200 -10.89 -6.34 9.09
CA PHE A 200 -11.45 -5.33 8.18
C PHE A 200 -11.82 -5.90 6.80
N ASN A 201 -11.39 -7.10 6.44
CA ASN A 201 -11.86 -7.82 5.25
C ASN A 201 -13.09 -8.70 5.56
N ILE A 202 -13.10 -9.46 6.67
CA ILE A 202 -14.21 -10.40 6.99
C ILE A 202 -15.44 -9.68 7.55
N PHE A 203 -15.25 -8.64 8.36
CA PHE A 203 -16.37 -7.98 9.04
C PHE A 203 -17.34 -7.28 8.05
N PRO A 204 -16.88 -6.52 7.04
CA PRO A 204 -17.74 -5.97 6.00
C PRO A 204 -18.45 -7.05 5.18
N ILE A 205 -17.76 -8.14 4.85
CA ILE A 205 -18.35 -9.31 4.18
C ILE A 205 -19.58 -9.83 4.92
N ILE A 206 -19.49 -9.98 6.25
CA ILE A 206 -20.61 -10.45 7.06
C ILE A 206 -21.76 -9.43 7.04
N ILE A 207 -21.47 -8.13 7.17
CA ILE A 207 -22.48 -7.07 7.14
C ILE A 207 -23.22 -7.06 5.80
N ASN A 208 -22.48 -7.10 4.68
CA ASN A 208 -23.04 -7.11 3.33
C ASN A 208 -23.94 -8.33 3.09
N ILE A 209 -23.51 -9.52 3.51
CA ILE A 209 -24.31 -10.75 3.41
C ILE A 209 -25.60 -10.61 4.24
N CYS A 210 -25.49 -10.18 5.50
CA CYS A 210 -26.65 -9.96 6.38
C CYS A 210 -27.64 -8.95 5.79
N LEU A 211 -27.12 -7.85 5.25
CA LEU A 211 -27.94 -6.81 4.62
C LEU A 211 -28.63 -7.32 3.35
N ALA A 212 -27.91 -8.05 2.50
CA ALA A 212 -28.49 -8.66 1.31
C ALA A 212 -29.62 -9.63 1.68
N PHE A 213 -29.40 -10.56 2.61
CA PHE A 213 -30.46 -11.46 3.09
C PHE A 213 -31.64 -10.70 3.68
N TYR A 214 -31.39 -9.65 4.46
CA TYR A 214 -32.44 -8.82 5.03
C TYR A 214 -33.30 -8.16 3.92
N ILE A 215 -32.67 -7.61 2.88
CA ILE A 215 -33.35 -7.03 1.71
C ILE A 215 -34.22 -8.08 1.02
N PHE A 216 -33.67 -9.26 0.71
CA PHE A 216 -34.42 -10.32 0.05
C PHE A 216 -35.62 -10.80 0.88
N ILE A 217 -35.44 -11.00 2.20
CA ILE A 217 -36.53 -11.40 3.09
C ILE A 217 -37.60 -10.31 3.15
N PHE A 218 -37.21 -9.04 3.26
CA PHE A 218 -38.12 -7.91 3.29
C PHE A 218 -38.94 -7.82 2.00
N GLU A 219 -38.28 -7.84 0.84
CA GLU A 219 -38.93 -7.72 -0.47
C GLU A 219 -39.83 -8.92 -0.76
N THR A 220 -39.37 -10.14 -0.49
CA THR A 220 -40.19 -11.35 -0.71
C THR A 220 -41.46 -11.35 0.15
N ARG A 221 -41.43 -10.75 1.35
CA ARG A 221 -42.59 -10.68 2.26
C ARG A 221 -43.52 -9.50 1.98
N LYS A 222 -42.99 -8.38 1.50
CA LYS A 222 -43.74 -7.10 1.41
C LYS A 222 -44.05 -6.66 -0.01
N ASN A 223 -43.39 -7.23 -1.02
CA ASN A 223 -43.54 -6.87 -2.42
C ASN A 223 -43.91 -8.10 -3.27
N PRO A 224 -45.21 -8.29 -3.59
CA PRO A 224 -45.66 -9.44 -4.37
C PRO A 224 -44.96 -9.57 -5.73
N LYS A 225 -44.69 -8.45 -6.42
CA LYS A 225 -44.00 -8.47 -7.71
C LYS A 225 -42.57 -8.99 -7.58
N PHE A 226 -41.88 -8.62 -6.50
CA PHE A 226 -40.55 -9.15 -6.22
C PHE A 226 -40.59 -10.62 -5.86
N ALA A 227 -41.58 -11.05 -5.07
CA ALA A 227 -41.76 -12.45 -4.71
C ALA A 227 -41.96 -13.34 -5.96
N ASP A 228 -42.77 -12.89 -6.93
CA ASP A 228 -42.97 -13.59 -8.18
C ASP A 228 -41.69 -13.63 -9.02
N TRP A 229 -41.00 -12.49 -9.17
CA TRP A 229 -39.70 -12.43 -9.84
C TRP A 229 -38.66 -13.35 -9.17
N PHE A 230 -38.60 -13.40 -7.85
CA PHE A 230 -37.64 -14.21 -7.10
C PHE A 230 -37.89 -15.70 -7.28
N ARG A 231 -39.16 -16.14 -7.38
CA ARG A 231 -39.49 -17.55 -7.66
C ARG A 231 -38.94 -18.01 -9.01
N GLU A 232 -39.04 -17.16 -10.03
CA GLU A 232 -38.55 -17.45 -11.38
C GLU A 232 -37.02 -17.36 -11.49
N ASN A 233 -36.38 -16.50 -10.68
CA ASN A 233 -34.97 -16.13 -10.85
C ASN A 233 -34.08 -16.48 -9.63
N SER A 234 -34.55 -17.35 -8.74
CA SER A 234 -33.93 -17.69 -7.45
C SER A 234 -32.45 -18.10 -7.55
N LYS A 235 -32.06 -18.84 -8.60
CA LYS A 235 -30.67 -19.24 -8.84
C LYS A 235 -29.75 -18.03 -9.07
N LEU A 236 -30.16 -17.10 -9.94
CA LEU A 236 -29.37 -15.88 -10.15
C LEU A 236 -29.33 -15.06 -8.85
N ALA A 237 -30.48 -14.88 -8.20
CA ALA A 237 -30.55 -14.11 -6.97
C ALA A 237 -29.58 -14.65 -5.90
N ALA A 238 -29.48 -15.98 -5.74
CA ALA A 238 -28.53 -16.61 -4.83
C ALA A 238 -27.06 -16.35 -5.23
N ILE A 239 -26.73 -16.46 -6.53
CA ILE A 239 -25.38 -16.16 -7.03
C ILE A 239 -25.01 -14.70 -6.76
N ILE A 240 -25.91 -13.76 -7.08
CA ILE A 240 -25.65 -12.33 -6.86
C ILE A 240 -25.58 -11.99 -5.38
N THR A 241 -26.35 -12.67 -4.51
CA THR A 241 -26.24 -12.53 -3.05
C THR A 241 -24.87 -12.97 -2.53
N LEU A 242 -24.32 -14.06 -3.09
CA LEU A 242 -22.99 -14.53 -2.71
C LEU A 242 -21.91 -13.51 -3.10
N PHE A 243 -21.96 -12.99 -4.32
CA PHE A 243 -20.98 -12.00 -4.79
C PHE A 243 -21.20 -10.60 -4.20
N SER A 244 -22.42 -10.28 -3.74
CA SER A 244 -22.69 -9.03 -3.02
C SER A 244 -22.09 -8.99 -1.62
N SER A 245 -21.42 -10.08 -1.20
CA SER A 245 -20.63 -10.10 0.03
C SER A 245 -19.50 -9.07 0.03
N GLY A 246 -18.84 -8.80 -1.11
CA GLY A 246 -17.86 -7.71 -1.17
C GLY A 246 -18.51 -6.33 -1.14
N ASN A 247 -19.63 -6.16 -1.83
CA ASN A 247 -20.41 -4.93 -1.72
C ASN A 247 -21.88 -5.18 -2.06
N VAL A 248 -22.79 -4.79 -1.16
CA VAL A 248 -24.23 -4.96 -1.34
C VAL A 248 -24.75 -4.25 -2.60
N GLU A 249 -24.05 -3.24 -3.11
CA GLU A 249 -24.40 -2.56 -4.35
C GLU A 249 -24.37 -3.46 -5.58
N LEU A 250 -23.74 -4.63 -5.52
CA LEU A 250 -23.83 -5.62 -6.60
C LEU A 250 -25.28 -6.09 -6.83
N LEU A 251 -26.15 -5.97 -5.82
CA LEU A 251 -27.58 -6.23 -5.98
C LEU A 251 -28.21 -5.36 -7.07
N HIS A 252 -27.62 -4.20 -7.41
CA HIS A 252 -28.09 -3.38 -8.52
C HIS A 252 -27.98 -4.05 -9.90
N LEU A 253 -27.22 -5.15 -10.01
CA LEU A 253 -27.25 -5.97 -11.21
C LEU A 253 -28.64 -6.53 -11.47
N LEU A 254 -29.39 -6.83 -10.41
CA LEU A 254 -30.72 -7.41 -10.50
C LEU A 254 -31.80 -6.42 -10.95
N ASP A 255 -31.67 -5.11 -10.71
CA ASP A 255 -32.63 -4.10 -11.20
C ASP A 255 -32.11 -3.23 -12.35
N SER A 256 -30.92 -3.55 -12.88
CA SER A 256 -30.27 -2.78 -13.95
C SER A 256 -31.00 -2.78 -15.29
N ASN A 257 -31.93 -3.70 -15.51
CA ASN A 257 -32.54 -4.01 -16.81
C ASN A 257 -31.50 -4.25 -17.92
N PHE A 258 -30.34 -4.83 -17.55
CA PHE A 258 -29.24 -5.07 -18.49
C PHE A 258 -29.69 -5.89 -19.71
N ALA A 259 -29.43 -5.34 -20.90
CA ALA A 259 -29.85 -5.88 -22.20
C ALA A 259 -31.37 -6.20 -22.32
N GLY A 260 -32.20 -5.72 -21.40
CA GLY A 260 -33.66 -5.95 -21.39
C GLY A 260 -34.07 -7.36 -20.93
N TYR A 261 -33.15 -8.15 -20.35
CA TYR A 261 -33.49 -9.47 -19.84
C TYR A 261 -34.26 -9.37 -18.52
N LYS A 262 -35.36 -10.13 -18.40
CA LYS A 262 -36.17 -10.23 -17.18
C LYS A 262 -35.37 -10.64 -15.94
N LEU A 263 -34.30 -11.40 -16.16
CA LEU A 263 -33.34 -11.83 -15.15
C LEU A 263 -32.69 -10.64 -14.42
N PHE A 264 -32.59 -9.47 -15.07
CA PHE A 264 -32.03 -8.24 -14.52
C PHE A 264 -33.12 -7.15 -14.32
N SER A 265 -34.38 -7.55 -14.17
CA SER A 265 -35.53 -6.65 -14.00
C SER A 265 -36.25 -6.86 -12.65
N ALA A 266 -35.48 -7.11 -11.58
CA ALA A 266 -35.99 -7.27 -10.24
C ALA A 266 -36.70 -5.98 -9.78
N PRO A 267 -37.96 -6.07 -9.33
CA PRO A 267 -38.75 -4.88 -8.96
C PRO A 267 -38.49 -4.49 -7.50
N PHE A 268 -37.25 -4.11 -7.14
CA PHE A 268 -36.93 -3.63 -5.80
C PHE A 268 -37.78 -2.42 -5.40
N SER A 269 -38.22 -2.36 -4.14
CA SER A 269 -38.86 -1.15 -3.62
C SER A 269 -37.84 -0.03 -3.41
N SER A 270 -38.30 1.23 -3.41
CA SER A 270 -37.44 2.38 -3.09
C SER A 270 -36.75 2.26 -1.72
N LYS A 271 -37.35 1.51 -0.78
CA LYS A 271 -36.77 1.27 0.54
C LYS A 271 -35.57 0.31 0.45
N ALA A 272 -35.69 -0.77 -0.31
CA ALA A 272 -34.57 -1.67 -0.57
C ALA A 272 -33.43 -0.97 -1.32
N LEU A 273 -33.74 -0.20 -2.37
CA LEU A 273 -32.73 0.59 -3.10
C LEU A 273 -31.97 1.56 -2.19
N ARG A 274 -32.68 2.20 -1.25
CA ARG A 274 -32.05 3.07 -0.25
C ARG A 274 -31.14 2.29 0.70
N TRP A 275 -31.52 1.09 1.13
CA TRP A 275 -30.66 0.24 1.96
C TRP A 275 -29.43 -0.26 1.19
N ILE A 276 -29.59 -0.64 -0.08
CA ILE A 276 -28.46 -1.03 -0.95
C ILE A 276 -27.46 0.12 -1.04
N PHE A 277 -27.94 1.33 -1.36
CA PHE A 277 -27.09 2.51 -1.47
C PHE A 277 -26.34 2.84 -0.16
N TRP A 278 -27.06 2.93 0.97
CA TRP A 278 -26.41 3.27 2.24
C TRP A 278 -25.50 2.16 2.77
N GLY A 279 -25.82 0.90 2.46
CA GLY A 279 -24.94 -0.23 2.76
C GLY A 279 -23.62 -0.13 1.99
N GLY A 280 -23.68 0.08 0.67
CA GLY A 280 -22.47 0.27 -0.14
C GLY A 280 -21.65 1.48 0.29
N PHE A 281 -22.31 2.61 0.53
CA PHE A 281 -21.64 3.81 1.04
C PHE A 281 -20.95 3.58 2.40
N SER A 282 -21.51 2.71 3.25
CA SER A 282 -20.90 2.40 4.54
C SER A 282 -19.59 1.61 4.42
N ASN A 283 -19.42 0.80 3.37
CA ASN A 283 -18.20 0.03 3.11
C ASN A 283 -16.96 0.91 3.02
N ILE A 284 -17.09 2.13 2.49
CA ILE A 284 -16.00 3.12 2.46
C ILE A 284 -15.36 3.29 3.85
N PHE A 285 -16.17 3.32 4.91
CA PHE A 285 -15.68 3.56 6.28
C PHE A 285 -15.33 2.28 7.04
N ILE A 286 -16.01 1.17 6.77
CA ILE A 286 -15.82 -0.09 7.50
C ILE A 286 -14.80 -1.02 6.83
N GLU A 287 -14.50 -0.80 5.55
CA GLU A 287 -13.66 -1.65 4.70
C GLU A 287 -12.56 -0.80 4.05
N ASP A 288 -12.91 0.00 3.04
CA ASP A 288 -11.96 0.64 2.13
C ASP A 288 -10.95 1.54 2.87
N LEU A 289 -11.42 2.42 3.76
CA LEU A 289 -10.56 3.32 4.51
C LEU A 289 -9.65 2.58 5.50
N PRO A 290 -10.15 1.69 6.38
CA PRO A 290 -9.29 0.87 7.22
C PRO A 290 -8.27 0.02 6.44
N GLN A 291 -8.69 -0.61 5.35
CA GLN A 291 -7.81 -1.41 4.49
C GLN A 291 -6.73 -0.55 3.84
N LEU A 292 -7.07 0.62 3.31
CA LEU A 292 -6.12 1.58 2.76
C LEU A 292 -5.11 2.03 3.82
N ILE A 293 -5.56 2.34 5.04
CA ILE A 293 -4.67 2.70 6.16
C ILE A 293 -3.70 1.54 6.46
N ILE A 294 -4.20 0.31 6.51
CA ILE A 294 -3.35 -0.87 6.73
C ILE A 294 -2.32 -1.03 5.62
N GLN A 295 -2.71 -0.89 4.35
CA GLN A 295 -1.80 -1.00 3.21
C GLN A 295 -0.73 0.11 3.24
N ILE A 296 -1.09 1.34 3.62
CA ILE A 296 -0.14 2.44 3.82
C ILE A 296 0.81 2.14 4.99
N ILE A 297 0.31 1.65 6.12
CA ILE A 297 1.16 1.28 7.27
C ILE A 297 2.08 0.11 6.90
N TYR A 298 1.57 -0.93 6.24
CA TYR A 298 2.35 -2.07 5.77
C TYR A 298 3.46 -1.62 4.84
N ALA A 299 3.15 -0.79 3.84
CA ALA A 299 4.17 -0.23 2.97
C ALA A 299 5.16 0.60 3.78
N THR A 300 4.72 1.57 4.59
CA THR A 300 5.65 2.42 5.37
C THR A 300 6.52 1.64 6.37
N THR A 301 6.04 0.51 6.91
CA THR A 301 6.74 -0.32 7.91
C THR A 301 7.76 -1.27 7.28
N LEU A 302 7.45 -1.91 6.14
CA LEU A 302 8.47 -2.58 5.33
C LEU A 302 9.46 -1.57 4.73
N ASN A 303 9.02 -0.31 4.58
CA ASN A 303 9.78 0.77 3.99
C ASN A 303 10.77 1.49 4.92
N THR A 304 11.24 0.85 6.00
CA THR A 304 12.65 1.06 6.38
C THR A 304 13.60 0.62 5.26
N GLU A 305 13.14 -0.14 4.26
CA GLU A 305 13.63 -0.15 2.87
C GLU A 305 12.48 0.16 1.88
N TYR A 306 12.40 1.41 1.39
CA TYR A 306 11.26 1.94 0.63
C TYR A 306 10.87 1.14 -0.63
N ASN A 307 9.75 0.40 -0.59
CA ASN A 307 9.07 -0.30 -1.67
C ASN A 307 7.68 0.31 -2.00
N ILE A 308 7.40 0.51 -3.28
CA ILE A 308 6.37 1.42 -3.83
C ILE A 308 4.97 0.79 -3.94
N TYR A 309 4.74 -0.34 -3.30
CA TYR A 309 3.46 -1.06 -3.39
C TYR A 309 2.25 -0.30 -2.80
N ALA A 310 2.44 0.70 -1.94
CA ALA A 310 1.33 1.55 -1.47
C ALA A 310 0.86 2.61 -2.49
N LEU A 311 1.65 2.96 -3.51
CA LEU A 311 1.27 4.02 -4.44
C LEU A 311 0.30 3.51 -5.53
N SER A 312 0.36 2.22 -5.88
CA SER A 312 -0.51 1.63 -6.91
C SER A 312 -1.96 1.49 -6.45
N ALA A 313 -2.22 1.25 -5.16
CA ALA A 313 -3.58 1.25 -4.60
C ALA A 313 -4.24 2.65 -4.64
N LEU A 314 -3.42 3.72 -4.61
CA LEU A 314 -3.89 5.11 -4.62
C LEU A 314 -4.35 5.58 -6.01
N VAL A 315 -3.84 4.99 -7.09
CA VAL A 315 -4.09 5.43 -8.48
C VAL A 315 -5.28 4.69 -9.10
N THR A 316 -5.74 3.58 -8.51
CA THR A 316 -6.93 2.85 -8.96
C THR A 316 -8.21 3.24 -8.23
N GLY A 317 -8.14 4.19 -7.28
CA GLY A 317 -9.26 4.66 -6.44
C GLY A 317 -9.81 6.04 -6.79
N SER A 318 -9.79 6.44 -8.08
CA SER A 318 -10.47 7.65 -8.56
C SER A 318 -11.13 7.45 -9.91
#